data_AF-A0A961VX33-F1
#
_entry.id   AF-A0A961VX33-F1
#
_cell.length_a   1.000
_cell.length_b   1.000
_cell.length_c   1.000
_cell.angle_alpha   90.00
_cell.angle_beta   90.00
_cell.angle_gamma   90.00
#
_symmetry.space_group_name_H-M   'P 1'
#
loop_
_entity.id
_entity.type
_entity.pdbx_description
1 polymer ?
#
loop_
_entity_poly.entity_id
_entity_poly.type
_entity_poly.pdbx_seq_one_letter_code
_entity_poly.pdbx_strand_id
1 'polypeptide(L)' 'MLYHAGCPVSIDVERQIATALDPARFDVEVVDLSRERTRIPEAEQLGVRTVPVLVIENQPFHVNYGSMLEDLKA' A
#
# COMPACT_ATOMS: atom_id res chain seq x y z
N MET A 1 4.01 -6.01 -1.19
CA MET A 1 4.08 -4.78 -0.36
C MET A 1 2.71 -4.12 -0.34
N LEU A 2 2.19 -3.73 0.83
CA LEU A 2 0.98 -2.95 1.00
C LEU A 2 1.35 -1.52 1.40
N TYR A 3 1.18 -0.55 0.51
CA TYR A 3 1.41 0.86 0.83
C TYR A 3 0.12 1.53 1.29
N HIS A 4 0.17 2.29 2.38
CA HIS A 4 -0.96 3.06 2.92
C HIS A 4 -0.55 4.43 3.48
N ALA A 5 -1.53 5.24 3.87
CA ALA A 5 -1.34 6.59 4.43
C ALA A 5 -1.93 6.79 5.84
N GLY A 6 -2.19 5.70 6.58
CA GLY A 6 -2.70 5.78 7.95
C GLY A 6 -4.20 6.05 8.05
N CYS A 7 -4.93 6.00 6.93
CA CYS A 7 -6.39 6.10 6.93
C CYS A 7 -7.04 4.85 7.53
N PRO A 8 -8.18 4.97 8.25
CA PRO A 8 -8.89 3.85 8.86
C PRO A 8 -9.35 2.78 7.85
N VAL A 9 -9.48 3.14 6.56
CA VAL A 9 -9.72 2.21 5.43
C VAL A 9 -8.61 1.15 5.29
N SER A 10 -7.40 1.43 5.79
CA SER A 10 -6.24 0.53 5.68
C SER A 10 -6.34 -0.69 6.60
N ILE A 11 -7.09 -0.62 7.72
CA ILE A 11 -7.17 -1.73 8.69
C ILE A 11 -8.00 -2.89 8.14
N ASP A 12 -9.12 -2.59 7.48
CA ASP A 12 -9.96 -3.63 6.86
C ASP A 12 -9.29 -4.25 5.62
N VAL A 13 -8.57 -3.43 4.85
CA VAL A 13 -7.77 -3.91 3.71
C VAL A 13 -6.61 -4.79 4.19
N GLU A 14 -5.88 -4.38 5.22
CA GLU A 14 -4.82 -5.18 5.83
C GLU A 14 -5.36 -6.51 6.38
N ARG A 15 -6.48 -6.49 7.11
CA ARG A 15 -7.10 -7.73 7.62
C ARG A 15 -7.58 -8.65 6.51
N GLN A 16 -8.20 -8.11 5.45
CA GLN A 16 -8.64 -8.91 4.31
C GLN A 16 -7.46 -9.48 3.54
N ILE A 17 -6.40 -8.69 3.32
CA ILE A 17 -5.18 -9.15 2.65
C ILE A 17 -4.46 -10.19 3.50
N ALA A 18 -4.33 -10.00 4.81
CA ALA A 18 -3.73 -10.96 5.73
C ALA A 18 -4.56 -12.27 5.85
N THR A 19 -5.87 -12.19 5.67
CA THR A 19 -6.75 -13.37 5.65
C THR A 19 -6.73 -14.08 4.29
N ALA A 20 -6.61 -13.33 3.19
CA ALA A 20 -6.65 -13.86 1.83
C ALA A 20 -5.28 -14.36 1.33
N LEU A 21 -4.18 -13.78 1.80
CA LEU A 21 -2.83 -14.20 1.48
C LEU A 21 -2.36 -15.23 2.49
N ASP A 22 -2.03 -16.42 2.00
CA ASP A 22 -1.38 -17.45 2.81
C ASP A 22 -0.01 -16.93 3.25
N PRO A 23 0.22 -16.71 4.56
CA PRO A 23 1.48 -16.17 5.07
C PRO A 23 2.66 -17.15 4.86
N ALA A 24 2.40 -18.43 4.58
CA ALA A 24 3.44 -19.37 4.19
C ALA A 24 3.89 -19.22 2.73
N ARG A 25 3.12 -18.47 1.92
CA ARG A 25 3.37 -18.26 0.48
C ARG A 25 3.74 -16.84 0.12
N PHE A 26 3.32 -15.86 0.92
CA PHE A 26 3.53 -14.44 0.64
C PHE A 26 4.08 -13.73 1.87
N ASP A 27 5.27 -13.15 1.73
CA ASP A 27 5.81 -12.22 2.71
C ASP A 27 5.32 -10.81 2.37
N VAL A 28 4.34 -10.33 3.15
CA VAL A 28 3.65 -9.08 2.89
C VAL A 28 4.24 -8.01 3.79
N GLU A 29 5.12 -7.19 3.25
CA GLU A 29 5.57 -5.97 3.90
C GLU A 29 4.46 -4.90 3.86
N VAL A 30 4.14 -4.30 5.00
CA VAL A 30 3.19 -3.18 5.13
C VAL A 30 3.97 -1.89 5.37
N VAL A 31 3.76 -0.89 4.52
CA VAL A 31 4.52 0.37 4.52
C VAL A 31 3.58 1.56 4.69
N ASP A 32 3.77 2.32 5.77
CA ASP A 32 3.01 3.54 6.02
C ASP A 32 3.74 4.75 5.42
N LEU A 33 3.34 5.19 4.22
CA LEU A 33 3.95 6.32 3.52
C LEU A 33 3.74 7.66 4.24
N SER A 34 2.82 7.75 5.20
CA SER A 34 2.69 8.93 6.06
C SER A 34 3.85 9.06 7.06
N ARG A 35 4.46 7.91 7.43
CA ARG A 35 5.58 7.82 8.37
C ARG A 35 6.92 7.61 7.65
N GLU A 36 6.92 6.81 6.61
CA GLU A 36 8.07 6.42 5.80
C GLU A 36 8.10 7.17 4.46
N ARG A 37 8.06 8.50 4.53
CA ARG A 37 8.03 9.37 3.33
C ARG A 37 9.21 9.14 2.37
N THR A 38 10.33 8.59 2.85
CA THR A 38 11.49 8.21 2.04
C THR A 38 11.21 7.10 1.02
N ARG A 39 10.12 6.33 1.21
CA ARG A 39 9.69 5.26 0.29
C ARG A 39 8.68 5.71 -0.76
N ILE A 40 8.22 6.96 -0.72
CA ILE A 40 7.35 7.53 -1.76
C ILE A 40 7.96 7.39 -3.17
N PRO A 41 9.25 7.71 -3.42
CA PRO A 41 9.84 7.58 -4.74
C PRO A 41 9.83 6.14 -5.29
N GLU A 42 9.98 5.15 -4.41
CA GLU A 42 9.89 3.74 -4.78
C GLU A 42 8.46 3.35 -5.19
N ALA A 43 7.47 3.77 -4.41
CA ALA A 43 6.07 3.57 -4.75
C ALA A 43 5.73 4.18 -6.12
N GLU A 44 6.24 5.39 -6.41
CA GLU A 44 6.08 6.02 -7.73
C GLU A 44 6.70 5.22 -8.87
N GLN A 45 7.91 4.69 -8.68
CA GLN A 45 8.58 3.86 -9.68
C GLN A 45 7.80 2.57 -9.97
N LEU A 46 7.09 2.05 -8.97
CA LEU A 46 6.18 0.90 -9.10
C LEU A 46 4.83 1.27 -9.73
N GLY A 47 4.62 2.53 -10.11
CA GLY A 47 3.40 3.01 -10.75
C GLY A 47 2.25 3.27 -9.77
N VAL A 48 2.53 3.38 -8.47
CA VAL A 48 1.52 3.69 -7.47
C VAL A 48 0.98 5.11 -7.68
N ARG A 49 -0.33 5.21 -7.83
CA ARG A 49 -1.06 6.49 -7.97
C ARG A 49 -1.93 6.82 -6.76
N THR A 50 -2.53 5.81 -6.16
CA THR A 50 -3.43 5.94 -5.01
C THR A 50 -3.07 4.93 -3.94
N VAL A 51 -3.39 5.27 -2.69
CA VAL A 51 -3.28 4.38 -1.53
C VAL A 51 -4.66 4.21 -0.88
N PRO A 52 -4.96 3.05 -0.27
CA PRO A 52 -4.09 1.87 -0.14
C PRO A 52 -3.89 1.10 -1.45
N VAL A 53 -2.69 0.55 -1.64
CA VAL A 53 -2.31 -0.24 -2.83
C VAL A 53 -1.51 -1.47 -2.44
N LEU A 54 -1.82 -2.60 -3.05
CA LEU A 54 -1.06 -3.83 -2.92
C LEU A 54 -0.17 -3.99 -4.14
N VAL A 55 1.15 -4.09 -3.95
CA VAL A 55 2.11 -4.39 -5.00
C VAL A 55 2.53 -5.85 -4.91
N ILE A 56 2.28 -6.61 -5.98
CA ILE A 56 2.68 -8.02 -6.15
C ILE A 56 3.53 -8.10 -7.42
N GLU A 57 4.75 -8.64 -7.33
CA GLU A 57 5.67 -8.76 -8.48
C GLU A 57 5.83 -7.44 -9.27
N ASN A 58 6.00 -6.33 -8.53
CA ASN A 58 6.08 -4.96 -9.06
C ASN A 58 4.83 -4.46 -9.81
N GLN A 59 3.69 -5.16 -9.70
CA GLN A 59 2.42 -4.70 -10.24
C GLN A 59 1.53 -4.10 -9.14
N PRO A 60 1.10 -2.83 -9.28
CA PRO A 60 0.22 -2.18 -8.31
C PRO A 60 -1.24 -2.56 -8.53
N PHE A 61 -1.88 -3.02 -7.45
CA PHE A 61 -3.31 -3.31 -7.35
C PHE A 61 -3.92 -2.30 -6.38
N HIS A 62 -4.57 -1.28 -6.95
CA HIS A 62 -5.22 -0.24 -6.17
C HIS A 62 -6.50 -0.78 -5.54
N VAL A 63 -6.60 -0.72 -4.21
CA VAL A 63 -7.74 -1.25 -3.45
C VAL A 63 -8.49 -0.07 -2.86
N ASN A 64 -9.77 0.10 -3.20
CA ASN A 64 -10.67 1.15 -2.69
C ASN A 64 -10.04 2.56 -2.67
N TYR A 65 -10.32 3.36 -3.72
CA TYR A 65 -9.87 4.76 -3.89
C TYR A 65 -9.95 5.60 -2.59
N GLY A 66 -8.86 5.65 -1.82
CA GLY A 66 -8.77 6.37 -0.55
C GLY A 66 -8.15 7.75 -0.70
N SER A 67 -6.86 7.81 -1.06
CA SER A 67 -6.12 9.07 -1.19
C SER A 67 -5.13 9.03 -2.35
N MET A 68 -4.83 10.18 -2.96
CA MET A 68 -3.81 10.27 -4.00
C MET A 68 -2.43 10.23 -3.37
N LEU A 69 -1.46 9.60 -4.05
CA LEU A 69 -0.07 9.60 -3.58
C LEU A 69 0.50 11.03 -3.52
N GLU A 70 0.03 11.91 -4.39
CA GLU A 70 0.42 13.32 -4.41
C GLU A 70 0.05 14.06 -3.12
N ASP A 71 -1.05 13.68 -2.45
CA ASP A 71 -1.50 14.28 -1.19
C ASP A 71 -0.48 14.07 -0.05
N LEU A 72 0.40 13.06 -0.17
CA LEU A 72 1.41 12.72 0.84
C LEU A 72 2.73 13.47 0.68
N LYS A 73 2.91 14.18 -0.45
CA LYS A 73 4.13 14.93 -0.76
C LYS A 73 4.16 16.34 -0.17
N ALA A 74 3.05 16.80 0.40
CA ALA A 74 2.92 18.11 1.05
C ALA A 74 3.64 18.21 2.41
#